data_AF-A0A1F3SWI9-F1
#
_entry.id   AF-A0A1F3SWI9-F1
#
_cell.length_a   1.000
_cell.length_b   1.000
_cell.length_c   1.000
_cell.angle_alpha   90.00
_cell.angle_beta   90.00
_cell.angle_gamma   90.00
#
_symmetry.space_group_name_H-M   'P 1'
#
loop_
_entity.id
_entity.type
_entity.pdbx_description
1 polymer ?
#
loop_
_entity_poly.entity_id
_entity_poly.type
_entity_poly.pdbx_seq_one_letter_code
_entity_poly.pdbx_strand_id
1 'polypeptide(L)'
;MTKDTRLVYSTDPELNRKCAKCKELLSECTCAPEVDPSKYKFIAILRIEKQGRGGKTVTVIDRLPKNELFLKDLTTTLKKKCGSGGTYLMGGKEGVIEIQGDKREIIRTALAAEGIKTKG
;
A
#
# COMPACT_ATOMS: atom_id res chain seq x y z
N MET A 1 -38.85 -21.07 32.78
CA MET A 1 -39.86 -20.75 31.76
C MET A 1 -39.39 -19.49 31.04
N THR A 2 -39.17 -19.67 29.75
CA THR A 2 -38.59 -18.78 28.74
C THR A 2 -39.16 -17.37 28.80
N LYS A 3 -38.29 -16.36 28.97
CA LYS A 3 -38.66 -14.98 28.67
C LYS A 3 -38.88 -14.90 27.17
N ASP A 4 -40.14 -14.75 26.81
CA ASP A 4 -40.66 -14.57 25.47
C ASP A 4 -39.88 -13.46 24.77
N THR A 5 -38.94 -13.86 23.91
CA THR A 5 -38.21 -12.97 23.01
C THR A 5 -39.18 -12.57 21.90
N ARG A 6 -40.17 -11.75 22.23
CA ARG A 6 -40.99 -11.08 21.24
C ARG A 6 -40.09 -10.09 20.52
N LEU A 7 -39.49 -10.55 19.43
CA LEU A 7 -38.68 -9.79 18.49
C LEU A 7 -39.58 -8.69 17.87
N VAL A 8 -39.73 -7.58 18.57
CA VAL A 8 -40.29 -6.35 18.04
C VAL A 8 -39.22 -5.72 17.16
N TYR A 9 -39.53 -5.61 15.88
CA TYR A 9 -38.69 -5.02 14.84
C TYR A 9 -38.10 -3.67 15.28
N SER A 10 -36.83 -3.66 15.69
CA SER A 10 -36.03 -2.44 15.79
C SER A 10 -35.76 -1.93 14.38
N THR A 11 -36.74 -1.20 13.85
CA THR A 11 -36.55 -0.38 12.65
C THR A 11 -35.92 0.94 13.09
N ASP A 12 -34.77 0.88 13.77
CA ASP A 12 -33.94 2.05 14.02
C ASP A 12 -33.13 2.31 12.74
N PRO A 13 -33.47 3.33 11.93
CA PRO A 13 -32.81 3.59 10.64
C PRO A 13 -31.31 3.93 10.79
N GLU A 14 -30.86 4.27 11.99
CA GLU A 14 -29.45 4.57 12.28
C GLU A 14 -28.57 3.31 12.32
N LEU A 15 -29.11 2.16 12.72
CA LEU A 15 -28.36 0.89 12.83
C LEU A 15 -28.26 0.11 11.51
N ASN A 16 -29.03 0.51 10.48
CA ASN A 16 -29.13 -0.18 9.19
C ASN A 16 -28.38 0.53 8.04
N ARG A 17 -27.34 1.31 8.35
CA ARG A 17 -26.55 1.98 7.32
C ARG A 17 -25.73 0.92 6.55
N LYS A 18 -26.13 0.68 5.30
CA LYS A 18 -25.52 -0.29 4.39
C LYS A 18 -24.33 0.32 3.66
N CYS A 19 -23.30 -0.48 3.41
CA CYS A 19 -22.17 -0.08 2.59
C CYS A 19 -22.62 0.12 1.13
N ALA A 20 -22.25 1.25 0.52
CA ALA A 20 -22.61 1.56 -0.86
C ALA A 20 -21.98 0.60 -1.90
N LYS A 21 -20.93 -0.14 -1.51
CA LYS A 21 -20.15 -1.02 -2.40
C LYS A 21 -20.62 -2.48 -2.34
N CYS A 22 -20.90 -3.02 -1.14
CA CYS A 22 -21.29 -4.43 -0.96
C CYS A 22 -22.73 -4.63 -0.49
N LYS A 23 -23.48 -3.55 -0.19
CA LYS A 23 -24.86 -3.57 0.32
C LYS A 23 -25.08 -4.30 1.66
N GLU A 24 -24.03 -4.81 2.28
CA GLU A 24 -24.04 -5.38 3.63
C GLU A 24 -24.06 -4.26 4.70
N LEU A 25 -24.48 -4.60 5.92
CA LEU A 25 -24.42 -3.66 7.05
C LEU A 25 -22.97 -3.22 7.29
N LEU A 26 -22.75 -1.93 7.61
CA LEU A 26 -21.41 -1.41 7.92
C LEU A 26 -20.68 -2.21 9.00
N SER A 27 -21.41 -2.78 9.96
CA SER A 27 -20.86 -3.62 11.04
C SER A 27 -20.25 -4.94 10.54
N GLU A 28 -20.66 -5.43 9.38
CA GLU A 28 -20.22 -6.70 8.78
C GLU A 28 -19.40 -6.51 7.50
N CYS A 29 -19.33 -5.28 6.96
CA CYS A 29 -18.55 -4.96 5.78
C CYS A 29 -17.05 -5.08 6.10
N THR A 30 -16.43 -6.09 5.50
CA THR A 30 -14.97 -6.29 5.44
C THR A 30 -14.32 -5.53 4.28
N CYS A 31 -15.06 -4.61 3.66
CA CYS A 31 -14.60 -3.83 2.54
C CYS A 31 -13.39 -3.00 3.01
N ALA A 32 -12.21 -3.36 2.52
CA ALA A 32 -10.97 -2.72 2.93
C ALA A 32 -11.14 -1.20 2.79
N PRO A 33 -10.84 -0.40 3.85
CA PRO A 33 -10.83 1.04 3.69
C PRO A 33 -9.86 1.36 2.56
N GLU A 34 -10.32 2.11 1.57
CA GLU A 34 -9.48 2.67 0.53
C GLU A 34 -8.52 3.63 1.25
N VAL A 35 -7.36 3.12 1.64
CA VAL A 35 -6.31 3.90 2.27
C VAL A 35 -5.75 4.81 1.20
N ASP A 36 -6.28 6.02 1.08
CA ASP A 36 -5.79 7.06 0.18
C ASP A 36 -4.31 7.34 0.46
N PRO A 37 -3.38 6.91 -0.42
CA PRO A 37 -1.96 7.20 -0.24
C PRO A 37 -1.68 8.71 -0.38
N SER A 38 -2.59 9.45 -1.03
CA SER A 38 -2.55 10.91 -1.22
C SER A 38 -2.57 11.73 0.08
N LYS A 39 -3.01 11.15 1.22
CA LYS A 39 -2.96 11.85 2.51
C LYS A 39 -1.54 11.94 3.10
N TYR A 40 -0.61 11.12 2.64
CA TYR A 40 0.77 11.14 3.12
C TYR A 40 1.62 11.95 2.15
N LYS A 41 1.97 13.19 2.51
CA LYS A 41 3.00 13.96 1.79
C LYS A 41 4.38 13.38 2.13
N PHE A 42 4.83 12.37 1.39
CA PHE A 42 6.18 11.82 1.51
C PHE A 42 7.00 12.06 0.24
N ILE A 43 8.33 11.97 0.37
CA ILE A 43 9.28 12.09 -0.75
C ILE A 43 10.09 10.80 -0.76
N ALA A 44 9.92 9.99 -1.81
CA ALA A 44 10.66 8.76 -1.98
C ALA A 44 12.11 9.06 -2.37
N ILE A 45 13.08 8.50 -1.65
CA ILE A 45 14.50 8.70 -1.91
C ILE A 45 15.06 7.51 -2.68
N LEU A 46 15.65 7.77 -3.85
CA LEU A 46 16.27 6.75 -4.70
C LEU A 46 17.77 6.66 -4.40
N ARG A 47 18.26 5.46 -4.11
CA ARG A 47 19.68 5.17 -3.86
C ARG A 47 20.11 3.96 -4.68
N ILE A 48 21.38 3.89 -5.06
CA ILE A 48 21.94 2.72 -5.74
C ILE A 48 22.94 2.06 -4.80
N GLU A 49 22.70 0.79 -4.51
CA GLU A 49 23.57 -0.07 -3.71
C GLU A 49 24.31 -1.02 -4.65
N LYS A 50 25.65 -0.96 -4.61
CA LYS A 50 26.54 -1.85 -5.38
C LYS A 50 27.45 -2.70 -4.49
N GLN A 51 27.57 -2.35 -3.21
CA GLN A 51 28.57 -2.91 -2.31
C GLN A 51 28.11 -4.26 -1.76
N GLY A 52 29.01 -5.24 -1.68
CA GLY A 52 28.75 -6.55 -1.08
C GLY A 52 27.86 -7.52 -1.89
N ARG A 53 27.48 -7.17 -3.14
CA ARG A 53 26.55 -7.99 -3.96
C ARG A 53 27.17 -8.62 -5.21
N GLY A 54 28.49 -8.86 -5.20
CA GLY A 54 29.18 -9.58 -6.28
C GLY A 54 29.06 -8.95 -7.66
N GLY A 55 29.06 -7.61 -7.73
CA GLY A 55 28.92 -6.86 -8.99
C GLY A 55 27.47 -6.55 -9.40
N LYS A 56 26.46 -7.05 -8.68
CA LYS A 56 25.05 -6.74 -8.95
C LYS A 56 24.66 -5.40 -8.32
N THR A 57 24.06 -4.54 -9.14
CA THR A 57 23.43 -3.28 -8.73
C THR A 57 22.03 -3.52 -8.20
N VAL A 58 21.62 -2.78 -7.18
CA VAL A 58 20.23 -2.72 -6.71
C VAL A 58 19.83 -1.28 -6.49
N THR A 59 18.64 -0.91 -6.94
CA THR A 59 18.03 0.38 -6.65
C THR A 59 17.18 0.26 -5.38
N VAL A 60 17.46 1.09 -4.39
CA VAL A 60 16.75 1.17 -3.12
C VAL A 60 15.89 2.42 -3.09
N ILE A 61 14.61 2.25 -2.75
CA ILE A 61 13.61 3.30 -2.63
C ILE A 61 13.26 3.42 -1.15
N ASP A 62 13.65 4.53 -0.54
CA ASP A 62 13.54 4.78 0.90
C ASP A 62 12.48 5.85 1.20
N ARG A 63 12.16 6.04 2.49
CA ARG A 63 11.15 7.00 2.99
C ARG A 63 9.73 6.77 2.46
N LEU A 64 9.36 5.51 2.26
CA LEU A 64 7.99 5.14 1.92
C LEU A 64 7.15 5.00 3.19
N PRO A 65 5.82 5.22 3.12
CA PRO A 65 4.94 4.97 4.25
C PRO A 65 4.97 3.49 4.63
N LYS A 66 4.97 3.22 5.93
CA LYS A 66 5.00 1.86 6.49
C LYS A 66 3.61 1.21 6.43
N ASN A 67 3.10 1.04 5.22
CA ASN A 67 1.81 0.42 4.95
C ASN A 67 2.05 -0.78 4.03
N GLU A 68 1.80 -1.99 4.55
CA GLU A 68 2.06 -3.23 3.83
C GLU A 68 1.30 -3.33 2.50
N LEU A 69 0.03 -2.94 2.48
CA LEU A 69 -0.79 -2.97 1.26
C LEU A 69 -0.23 -2.03 0.20
N PHE A 70 0.11 -0.80 0.60
CA PHE A 70 0.73 0.18 -0.29
C PHE A 70 2.09 -0.29 -0.81
N LEU A 71 2.96 -0.78 0.07
CA LEU A 71 4.30 -1.25 -0.29
C LEU A 71 4.22 -2.46 -1.22
N LYS A 72 3.31 -3.41 -0.95
CA LYS A 72 3.09 -4.59 -1.79
C LYS A 72 2.58 -4.23 -3.18
N ASP A 73 1.61 -3.31 -3.25
CA ASP A 73 1.06 -2.82 -4.51
C ASP A 73 2.13 -2.09 -5.33
N LEU A 74 2.80 -1.10 -4.71
CA LEU A 74 3.87 -0.34 -5.34
C LEU A 74 5.02 -1.23 -5.80
N THR A 75 5.45 -2.19 -4.98
CA THR A 75 6.50 -3.16 -5.37
C THR A 75 6.06 -3.99 -6.56
N THR A 76 4.79 -4.40 -6.63
CA THR A 76 4.26 -5.17 -7.76
C THR A 76 4.25 -4.35 -9.03
N THR A 77 3.80 -3.09 -8.97
CA THR A 77 3.82 -2.16 -10.10
C THR A 77 5.23 -1.88 -10.59
N LEU A 78 6.17 -1.65 -9.68
CA LEU A 78 7.58 -1.42 -10.02
C LEU A 78 8.24 -2.64 -10.63
N LYS A 79 7.99 -3.85 -10.10
CA LYS A 79 8.47 -5.11 -10.70
C LYS A 79 7.96 -5.30 -12.12
N LYS A 80 6.66 -5.06 -12.36
CA LYS A 80 6.06 -5.15 -13.69
C LYS A 80 6.70 -4.17 -14.67
N LYS A 81 6.92 -2.92 -14.25
CA LYS A 81 7.55 -1.89 -15.11
C LYS A 81 9.04 -2.14 -15.35
N CYS A 82 9.76 -2.65 -14.35
CA CYS A 82 11.21 -2.82 -14.43
C CYS A 82 11.65 -4.20 -14.93
N GLY A 83 10.72 -5.17 -15.06
CA GLY A 83 11.02 -6.54 -15.47
C GLY A 83 12.04 -7.26 -14.57
N SER A 84 12.13 -6.85 -13.31
CA SER A 84 13.17 -7.29 -12.36
C SER A 84 12.54 -7.75 -11.05
N GLY A 85 13.29 -8.56 -10.31
CA GLY A 85 12.93 -8.96 -8.95
C GLY A 85 13.02 -7.78 -7.99
N GLY A 86 12.20 -7.82 -6.94
CA GLY A 86 12.22 -6.80 -5.90
C GLY A 86 11.49 -7.22 -4.64
N THR A 87 11.90 -6.64 -3.52
CA THR A 87 11.43 -6.94 -2.16
C THR A 87 11.08 -5.64 -1.46
N TYR A 88 9.99 -5.63 -0.70
CA TYR A 88 9.69 -4.57 0.26
C TYR A 88 10.17 -4.97 1.65
N LEU A 89 10.69 -4.01 2.39
CA LEU A 89 11.17 -4.17 3.76
C LEU A 89 10.38 -3.20 4.66
N MET A 90 9.89 -3.73 5.78
CA MET A 90 9.19 -2.95 6.82
C MET A 90 9.94 -2.96 8.16
N GLY A 91 11.20 -3.40 8.18
CA GLY A 91 12.00 -3.57 9.40
C GLY A 91 12.41 -2.27 10.09
N GLY A 92 12.15 -1.10 9.49
CA GLY A 92 12.57 0.21 10.00
C GLY A 92 11.43 1.08 10.50
N LYS A 93 11.74 2.36 10.72
CA LYS A 93 10.75 3.42 10.97
C LYS A 93 9.95 3.76 9.70
N GLU A 94 10.56 3.53 8.54
CA GLU A 94 10.02 3.82 7.21
C GLU A 94 9.94 2.53 6.39
N GLY A 95 9.09 2.52 5.38
CA GLY A 95 9.04 1.47 4.37
C GLY A 95 10.15 1.65 3.34
N VAL A 96 10.73 0.54 2.89
CA VAL A 96 11.80 0.52 1.89
C VAL A 96 11.46 -0.51 0.82
N ILE A 97 11.75 -0.21 -0.45
CA ILE A 97 11.63 -1.16 -1.56
C ILE A 97 12.98 -1.30 -2.25
N GLU A 98 13.43 -2.53 -2.45
CA GLU A 98 14.65 -2.85 -3.19
C GLU A 98 14.29 -3.49 -4.53
N ILE A 99 14.82 -2.95 -5.63
CA ILE A 99 14.63 -3.45 -7.00
C ILE A 99 15.99 -3.80 -7.61
N GLN A 100 16.11 -5.00 -8.19
CA GLN A 100 17.36 -5.44 -8.81
C GLN A 100 17.69 -4.64 -10.08
N GLY A 101 18.96 -4.26 -10.21
CA GLY A 101 19.51 -3.49 -11.32
C GLY A 101 19.49 -1.98 -11.10
N ASP A 102 20.15 -1.28 -12.03
CA ASP A 102 20.06 0.17 -12.16
C ASP A 102 18.85 0.52 -13.05
N LYS A 103 17.73 0.84 -12.41
CA LYS A 103 16.46 1.16 -13.08
C LYS A 103 15.92 2.52 -12.65
N ARG A 104 16.81 3.42 -12.24
CA ARG A 104 16.46 4.71 -11.63
C ARG A 104 15.51 5.55 -12.49
N GLU A 105 15.70 5.56 -13.80
CA GLU A 105 14.89 6.39 -14.71
C GLU A 105 13.48 5.84 -14.88
N ILE A 106 13.36 4.52 -15.00
CA ILE A 106 12.06 3.83 -15.09
C ILE A 106 11.30 4.00 -13.78
N ILE A 107 11.97 3.83 -12.65
CA ILE A 107 11.38 4.00 -11.32
C ILE A 107 10.96 5.45 -11.09
N ARG A 108 11.79 6.43 -11.46
CA ARG A 108 11.44 7.86 -11.35
C ARG A 108 10.18 8.18 -12.17
N THR A 109 10.11 7.68 -13.40
CA THR A 109 8.94 7.87 -14.28
C THR A 109 7.71 7.15 -13.73
N ALA A 110 7.87 5.94 -13.20
CA ALA A 110 6.79 5.18 -12.60
C ALA A 110 6.20 5.88 -11.37
N LEU A 111 7.05 6.36 -10.47
CA LEU A 111 6.64 7.07 -9.25
C LEU A 111 6.02 8.43 -9.57
N ALA A 112 6.54 9.14 -10.58
CA ALA A 112 5.94 10.40 -11.04
C ALA A 112 4.53 10.18 -11.63
N ALA A 113 4.30 9.09 -12.35
CA ALA A 113 2.97 8.73 -12.87
C ALA A 113 1.96 8.42 -11.76
N GLU A 114 2.42 7.98 -10.59
CA GLU A 114 1.57 7.78 -9.40
C GLU A 114 1.48 9.02 -8.51
N GLY A 115 2.03 10.17 -8.95
CA GLY A 115 1.99 11.42 -8.20
C GLY A 115 2.94 11.46 -6.99
N ILE A 116 3.87 10.51 -6.88
CA ILE A 116 4.83 10.42 -5.78
C ILE A 116 6.06 11.26 -6.13
N LYS A 117 6.41 12.22 -5.26
CA LYS A 117 7.64 13.00 -5.41
C LYS A 117 8.85 12.14 -5.10
N THR A 118 9.84 12.17 -5.98
CA THR A 118 11.10 11.43 -5.84
C THR A 118 12.28 12.37 -5.71
N LYS A 119 13.32 11.93 -4.98
CA LYS A 119 14.60 12.64 -4.85
C LYS A 119 15.74 11.63 -4.98
N GLY A 120 16.64 11.84 -5.93
CA GLY A 120 17.81 10.97 -6.17
C GLY A 120 18.33 11.04 -7.59
#